data_AF-A0A249P7X6-F1
#
_entry.id   AF-A0A249P7X6-F1
#
_cell.length_a   1.000
_cell.length_b   1.000
_cell.length_c   1.000
_cell.angle_alpha   90.00
_cell.angle_beta   90.00
_cell.angle_gamma   90.00
#
_symmetry.space_group_name_H-M   'P 1'
#
loop_
_entity.id
_entity.type
_entity.pdbx_description
1 polymer ?
#
loop_
_entity_poly.entity_id
_entity_poly.type
_entity_poly.pdbx_seq_one_letter_code
_entity_poly.pdbx_strand_id
1 'polypeptide(L)' 'MKIVIEFYRIRDADDAHAVLGRETVEATDVDEAIEIARELLRTLDMPQRPDAITITDGDGNKIHSSSLDTIENLDERPPL' A
#
# COMPACT_ATOMS: atom_id res chain seq x y z
N MET A 1 -12.27 8.69 8.49
CA MET A 1 -12.58 8.52 7.06
C MET A 1 -12.42 7.07 6.67
N LYS A 2 -13.30 6.58 5.81
CA LYS A 2 -13.18 5.24 5.25
C LYS A 2 -12.18 5.28 4.10
N ILE A 3 -11.22 4.37 4.12
CA ILE A 3 -10.23 4.21 3.05
C ILE A 3 -10.19 2.76 2.59
N VAL A 4 -9.69 2.58 1.37
CA VAL A 4 -9.43 1.27 0.78
C VAL A 4 -7.98 1.23 0.37
N ILE A 5 -7.25 0.26 0.88
CA ILE A 5 -5.84 0.00 0.61
C ILE A 5 -5.77 -1.21 -0.32
N GLU A 6 -5.17 -1.04 -1.48
CA GLU A 6 -4.99 -2.08 -2.48
C GLU A 6 -3.50 -2.34 -2.72
N PHE A 7 -3.13 -3.60 -2.64
CA PHE A 7 -1.78 -4.10 -2.88
C PHE A 7 -1.71 -4.69 -4.29
N TYR A 8 -0.79 -4.17 -5.09
CA TYR A 8 -0.63 -4.56 -6.48
C TYR A 8 0.70 -5.25 -6.70
N ARG A 9 0.67 -6.25 -7.57
CA ARG A 9 1.87 -6.81 -8.20
C ARG A 9 1.92 -6.37 -9.65
N ILE A 10 3.10 -5.94 -10.09
CA ILE A 10 3.38 -5.59 -11.48
C ILE A 10 4.21 -6.72 -12.06
N ARG A 11 3.72 -7.37 -13.12
CA ARG A 11 4.48 -8.42 -13.80
C ARG A 11 5.32 -7.78 -14.90
N ASP A 12 6.64 -7.92 -14.81
CA ASP A 12 7.59 -7.41 -15.81
C ASP A 12 7.33 -7.91 -17.26
N ALA A 13 6.64 -9.05 -17.39
CA ALA A 13 6.40 -9.68 -18.69
C ALA A 13 5.33 -8.98 -19.54
N ASP A 14 4.32 -8.39 -18.91
CA ASP A 14 3.13 -7.84 -19.60
C ASP A 14 2.56 -6.56 -18.96
N ASP A 15 3.24 -6.00 -17.96
CA ASP A 15 2.79 -4.82 -17.18
C ASP A 15 1.38 -5.01 -16.57
N ALA A 16 0.97 -6.26 -16.38
CA ALA A 16 -0.30 -6.58 -15.80
C ALA A 16 -0.27 -6.27 -14.30
N HIS A 17 -1.21 -5.42 -13.88
CA HIS A 17 -1.42 -5.06 -12.49
C HIS A 17 -2.38 -6.07 -11.86
N ALA A 18 -1.86 -6.98 -11.05
CA ALA A 18 -2.65 -7.95 -10.31
C ALA A 18 -2.87 -7.46 -8.87
N VAL A 19 -4.13 -7.37 -8.44
CA VAL A 19 -4.46 -7.09 -7.04
C VAL A 19 -4.13 -8.33 -6.20
N LEU A 20 -3.18 -8.21 -5.28
CA LEU A 20 -2.80 -9.26 -4.34
C LEU A 20 -3.67 -9.26 -3.08
N GLY A 21 -4.07 -8.07 -2.64
CA GLY A 21 -4.83 -7.88 -1.41
C GLY A 21 -5.56 -6.55 -1.46
N ARG A 22 -6.72 -6.50 -0.80
CA ARG A 22 -7.51 -5.29 -0.66
C ARG A 22 -8.12 -5.26 0.74
N GLU A 23 -7.77 -4.23 1.49
CA GLU A 23 -8.30 -4.01 2.83
C GLU A 23 -9.06 -2.69 2.92
N THR A 24 -10.15 -2.71 3.67
CA THR A 24 -10.95 -1.51 3.92
C THR A 24 -10.85 -1.18 5.38
N VAL A 25 -10.31 -0.01 5.70
CA VAL A 25 -10.04 0.41 7.08
C VAL A 25 -10.58 1.82 7.31
N GLU A 26 -10.73 2.18 8.57
CA GLU A 26 -11.00 3.56 8.96
C GLU A 26 -9.69 4.21 9.41
N ALA A 27 -9.39 5.38 8.85
CA ALA A 27 -8.25 6.22 9.23
C ALA A 27 -8.76 7.61 9.59
N THR A 28 -8.12 8.32 10.52
CA THR A 28 -8.47 9.68 10.92
C THR A 28 -8.01 10.68 9.86
N ASP A 29 -6.80 10.49 9.34
CA ASP A 29 -6.15 11.31 8.32
C ASP A 29 -5.31 10.47 7.32
N VAL A 30 -4.67 11.15 6.36
CA VAL A 30 -3.87 10.50 5.32
C VAL A 30 -2.57 9.91 5.89
N ASP A 31 -2.02 10.48 6.95
CA ASP A 31 -0.80 9.98 7.57
C ASP A 31 -1.10 8.65 8.30
N GLU A 32 -2.20 8.58 9.05
CA GLU A 32 -2.68 7.34 9.66
C GLU A 32 -3.02 6.28 8.59
N ALA A 33 -3.59 6.68 7.45
CA ALA A 33 -3.84 5.79 6.32
C ALA A 33 -2.54 5.14 5.79
N ILE A 34 -1.47 5.92 5.68
CA ILE A 34 -0.14 5.44 5.24
C ILE A 34 0.46 4.50 6.29
N GLU A 35 0.37 4.83 7.58
CA GLU A 35 0.85 3.97 8.66
C GLU A 35 0.11 2.63 8.71
N ILE A 36 -1.22 2.64 8.57
CA ILE A 36 -2.00 1.39 8.49
C ILE A 36 -1.61 0.58 7.25
N ALA A 37 -1.40 1.22 6.09
CA ALA A 37 -0.96 0.52 4.89
C ALA A 37 0.42 -0.15 5.07
N ARG A 38 1.34 0.49 5.81
CA ARG A 38 2.65 -0.07 6.17
C ARG A 38 2.53 -1.25 7.14
N GLU A 39 1.66 -1.14 8.14
CA GLU A 39 1.43 -2.24 9.09
C GLU A 39 0.80 -3.44 8.38
N LEU A 40 -0.19 -3.22 7.52
CA LEU A 40 -0.80 -4.26 6.69
C LEU A 40 0.22 -4.90 5.74
N LEU A 41 1.14 -4.13 5.18
CA LEU A 41 2.20 -4.68 4.33
C LEU A 41 3.08 -5.72 5.06
N ARG A 42 3.25 -5.55 6.38
CA ARG A 42 4.08 -6.45 7.22
C ARG A 42 3.28 -7.60 7.84
N THR A 43 1.98 -7.42 8.04
CA THR A 43 1.14 -8.33 8.82
C THR A 43 0.18 -9.14 7.97
N LEU A 44 -0.21 -8.63 6.79
CA LEU A 44 -1.13 -9.32 5.89
C LEU A 44 -0.40 -10.51 5.26
N ASP A 45 -0.94 -11.71 5.46
CA ASP A 45 -0.43 -12.94 4.88
C ASP A 45 -0.74 -12.97 3.38
N MET A 46 0.11 -12.30 2.60
CA MET A 46 -0.03 -12.22 1.16
C MET A 46 0.72 -13.36 0.47
N PRO A 47 0.12 -14.03 -0.53
CA PRO A 47 0.80 -15.10 -1.25
C PRO A 47 2.02 -14.58 -2.03
N GLN A 48 1.86 -13.35 -2.51
CA GLN A 48 2.78 -12.45 -3.21
C GLN A 48 3.41 -11.40 -2.31
N ARG A 49 4.66 -10.99 -2.54
CA ARG A 49 5.07 -9.65 -2.16
C ARG A 49 4.52 -8.64 -3.19
N PRO A 50 3.79 -7.60 -2.79
CA PRO A 50 3.36 -6.54 -3.71
C PRO A 50 4.52 -5.67 -4.16
N ASP A 51 4.37 -5.06 -5.33
CA ASP A 51 5.31 -4.09 -5.91
C ASP A 51 4.83 -2.65 -5.69
N ALA A 52 3.53 -2.44 -5.46
CA ALA A 52 2.95 -1.12 -5.23
C ALA A 52 1.73 -1.18 -4.30
N ILE A 53 1.45 -0.05 -3.66
CA ILE A 53 0.22 0.17 -2.89
C ILE A 53 -0.54 1.38 -3.43
N THR A 54 -1.86 1.31 -3.36
CA THR A 54 -2.75 2.46 -3.61
C THR A 54 -3.70 2.60 -2.44
N ILE A 55 -3.87 3.83 -1.97
CA ILE A 55 -4.87 4.21 -0.97
C ILE A 55 -5.92 5.07 -1.67
N THR A 56 -7.17 4.65 -1.57
CA THR A 56 -8.34 5.38 -2.07
C THR A 56 -9.26 5.73 -0.91
N ASP A 57 -10.03 6.81 -1.03
CA ASP A 57 -11.10 7.10 -0.08
C ASP A 57 -12.32 6.19 -0.32
N GLY A 58 -13.33 6.31 0.55
CA GLY A 58 -14.58 5.55 0.43
C GLY A 58 -15.40 5.86 -0.82
N ASP A 59 -15.11 6.96 -1.51
CA ASP A 59 -15.75 7.39 -2.77
C ASP A 59 -14.95 6.91 -4.00
N GLY A 60 -13.79 6.29 -3.80
CA GLY A 60 -12.91 5.77 -4.84
C GLY A 60 -11.90 6.79 -5.38
N ASN A 61 -11.77 7.97 -4.76
CA ASN A 61 -10.75 8.92 -5.14
C ASN A 61 -9.38 8.45 -4.62
N LYS A 62 -8.38 8.48 -5.49
CA LYS A 62 -7.01 8.13 -5.13
C LYS A 62 -6.40 9.20 -4.22
N ILE A 63 -6.12 8.82 -2.98
CA ILE A 63 -5.46 9.67 -1.97
C ILE A 63 -3.94 9.56 -2.13
N HIS A 64 -3.43 8.34 -2.24
CA HIS A 64 -2.01 8.06 -2.26
C HIS A 64 -1.70 6.83 -3.14
N SER A 65 -0.54 6.83 -3.78
CA SER A 65 -0.04 5.71 -4.58
C SER A 65 1.47 5.74 -4.53
N SER A 66 2.08 4.62 -4.16
CA SER A 66 3.54 4.53 -4.07
C SER A 66 4.00 3.11 -4.35
N SER A 67 5.16 3.00 -4.98
CA SER A 67 5.85 1.72 -5.19
C SER A 67 6.50 1.28 -3.89
N LEU A 68 6.54 -0.03 -3.64
CA LEU A 68 7.11 -0.59 -2.41
C LEU A 68 8.58 -0.21 -2.22
N ASP A 69 9.34 -0.12 -3.31
CA ASP A 69 10.74 0.35 -3.29
C ASP A 69 10.88 1.73 -2.64
N THR A 70 9.88 2.61 -2.80
CA THR A 70 9.90 3.95 -2.20
C THR A 70 9.49 3.91 -0.73
N ILE A 71 8.63 2.98 -0.33
CA ILE A 71 8.10 2.88 1.03
C ILE A 71 9.11 2.22 1.97
N GLU A 72 9.83 1.20 1.53
CA GLU A 72 10.85 0.54 2.36
C GLU A 72 12.08 1.39 2.58
N ASN A 73 12.50 2.18 1.59
CA ASN A 73 13.62 3.11 1.75
C ASN A 73 13.33 4.25 2.74
N LEU A 74 12.09 4.45 3.19
CA LEU A 74 11.77 5.38 4.27
C LEU A 74 12.06 4.81 5.68
N ASP A 75 12.20 3.49 5.82
CA ASP A 75 12.57 2.82 7.08
C ASP A 75 14.08 2.70 7.28
N GLU A 76 14.89 3.00 6.26
CA GLU A 76 16.34 3.15 6.38
C GLU A 76 16.65 4.47 7.10
N ARG A 77 16.50 4.48 8.43
CA ARG A 77 17.18 5.50 9.26
C ARG A 77 18.66 5.45 8.89
N PRO A 78 19.32 6.58 8.57
CA PRO A 78 20.75 6.56 8.37
C PRO A 78 21.41 5.99 9.64
N PRO A 79 22.40 5.09 9.52
CA PRO A 79 23.14 4.63 10.69
C PRO A 79 23.75 5.86 11.38
N LEU A 80 23.55 5.94 12.70
CA LEU A 80 24.10 6.98 13.58
C LEU A 80 25.62 7.13 13.43
#